data_AF-W1I6L9-F1
#
_entry.id   AF-W1I6L9-F1
#
_cell.length_a   1.000
_cell.length_b   1.000
_cell.length_c   1.000
_cell.angle_alpha   90.00
_cell.angle_beta   90.00
_cell.angle_gamma   90.00
#
_symmetry.space_group_name_H-M   'P 1'
#
loop_
_entity.id
_entity.type
_entity.pdbx_description
1 polymer ?
#
loop_
_entity_poly.entity_id
_entity_poly.type
_entity_poly.pdbx_seq_one_letter_code
_entity_poly.pdbx_strand_id
1 'polypeptide(L)'
;HADGGKVPIKWMALESILRRRFTHQSDVWSYGVTVWELMTFGAKPYDGIPAREIPDLLEKGERLPQPPICTIDVYMIMVKCWMIDSECRPRFRELVSEFSRMARDPQRFVVIQNEDLGPASPLGST
;
A
#
# COMPACT_ATOMS: atom_id res chain seq x y z
N HIS A 1 13.21 22.39 -23.58
CA HIS A 1 12.37 21.19 -23.71
C HIS A 1 12.43 20.44 -22.39
N ALA A 2 11.36 20.44 -21.61
CA ALA A 2 11.29 19.66 -20.37
C ALA A 2 11.26 18.19 -20.77
N ASP A 3 12.37 17.50 -20.56
CA ASP A 3 12.45 16.06 -20.72
C ASP A 3 11.41 15.43 -19.79
N GLY A 4 10.44 14.71 -20.36
CA GLY A 4 9.29 14.17 -19.65
C GLY A 4 9.75 13.21 -18.56
N GLY A 5 9.82 13.71 -17.33
CA GLY A 5 10.31 12.95 -16.18
C GLY A 5 9.61 11.60 -16.03
N LYS A 6 10.38 10.58 -15.61
CA LYS A 6 9.89 9.24 -15.32
C LYS A 6 8.72 9.32 -14.33
N VAL A 7 7.51 9.10 -14.81
CA VAL A 7 6.30 9.07 -13.97
C VAL A 7 6.27 7.81 -13.10
N PRO A 8 5.82 7.88 -11.84
CA PRO A 8 5.86 6.75 -10.90
C PRO A 8 4.70 5.77 -11.15
N ILE A 9 4.67 5.11 -12.32
CA ILE A 9 3.54 4.29 -12.79
C ILE A 9 3.04 3.29 -11.73
N LYS A 10 3.92 2.67 -10.96
CA LYS A 10 3.56 1.63 -9.97
C LYS A 10 2.77 2.16 -8.76
N TRP A 11 2.71 3.47 -8.57
CA TRP A 11 1.90 4.15 -7.53
C TRP A 11 0.66 4.81 -8.10
N MET A 12 0.53 4.90 -9.42
CA MET A 12 -0.52 5.69 -10.05
C MET A 12 -1.82 4.89 -10.17
N ALA A 13 -2.94 5.58 -9.98
CA ALA A 13 -4.25 5.04 -10.30
C ALA A 13 -4.39 4.78 -11.79
N LEU A 14 -5.21 3.79 -12.17
CA LEU A 14 -5.36 3.39 -13.58
C LEU A 14 -5.83 4.56 -14.47
N GLU A 15 -6.74 5.40 -13.98
CA GLU A 15 -7.19 6.59 -14.71
C GLU A 15 -6.08 7.64 -14.89
N SER A 16 -5.12 7.72 -13.96
CA SER A 16 -3.96 8.61 -14.06
C SER A 16 -2.95 8.08 -15.07
N ILE A 17 -2.79 6.76 -15.17
CA ILE A 17 -1.91 6.13 -16.15
C ILE A 17 -2.49 6.28 -17.56
N LEU A 18 -3.76 5.90 -17.76
CA LEU A 18 -4.39 5.82 -19.08
C LEU A 18 -4.83 7.19 -19.62
N ARG A 19 -5.34 8.07 -18.75
CA ARG A 19 -6.03 9.31 -19.16
C ARG A 19 -5.41 10.57 -18.58
N ARG A 20 -4.28 10.46 -17.86
CA ARG A 20 -3.62 11.59 -17.17
C ARG A 20 -4.56 12.38 -16.26
N ARG A 21 -5.56 11.71 -15.67
CA ARG A 21 -6.50 12.30 -14.72
C ARG A 21 -5.95 12.15 -13.30
N PHE A 22 -5.73 13.26 -12.62
CA PHE A 22 -5.23 13.31 -11.25
C PHE A 22 -6.28 13.99 -10.37
N THR A 23 -6.65 13.34 -9.29
CA THR A 23 -7.69 13.78 -8.35
C THR A 23 -7.33 13.34 -6.94
N HIS A 24 -8.04 13.83 -5.92
CA HIS A 24 -7.89 13.30 -4.56
C HIS A 24 -8.10 11.78 -4.49
N GLN A 25 -8.97 11.21 -5.33
CA GLN A 25 -9.19 9.76 -5.36
C GLN A 25 -8.04 9.00 -6.04
N SER A 26 -7.27 9.63 -6.95
CA SER A 26 -6.02 9.02 -7.43
C SER A 26 -4.93 9.07 -6.37
N ASP A 27 -4.92 10.10 -5.51
CA ASP A 27 -4.01 10.15 -4.36
C ASP A 27 -4.34 9.04 -3.34
N VAL A 28 -5.62 8.71 -3.15
CA VAL A 28 -6.04 7.56 -2.32
C VAL A 28 -5.47 6.24 -2.85
N TRP A 29 -5.42 6.05 -4.17
CA TRP A 29 -4.77 4.88 -4.76
C TRP A 29 -3.29 4.81 -4.38
N SER A 30 -2.57 5.92 -4.60
CA SER A 30 -1.15 6.01 -4.26
C SER A 30 -0.91 5.79 -2.77
N TYR A 31 -1.78 6.32 -1.91
CA TYR A 31 -1.75 6.07 -0.47
C TYR A 31 -1.90 4.57 -0.16
N GLY A 32 -2.82 3.85 -0.83
CA GLY A 32 -2.93 2.40 -0.67
C GLY A 32 -1.62 1.67 -0.98
N VAL A 33 -0.94 2.05 -2.06
CA VAL A 33 0.39 1.50 -2.41
C VAL A 33 1.42 1.83 -1.33
N THR A 34 1.44 3.07 -0.83
CA THR A 34 2.35 3.47 0.25
C THR A 34 2.10 2.71 1.56
N VAL A 35 0.84 2.48 1.95
CA VAL A 35 0.53 1.65 3.12
C VAL A 35 1.00 0.21 2.91
N TRP A 36 0.85 -0.33 1.69
CA TRP A 36 1.40 -1.64 1.36
C TRP A 36 2.92 -1.69 1.50
N GLU A 37 3.65 -0.66 1.05
CA GLU A 37 5.10 -0.57 1.24
C GLU A 37 5.50 -0.54 2.72
N LEU A 38 4.80 0.26 3.53
CA LEU A 38 5.04 0.33 4.98
C LEU A 38 4.86 -1.05 5.64
N MET A 39 3.79 -1.75 5.27
CA MET A 39 3.45 -3.05 5.85
C MET A 39 4.29 -4.21 5.31
N THR A 40 5.04 -3.99 4.23
CA THR A 40 6.02 -4.94 3.68
C THR A 40 7.45 -4.53 3.99
N PHE A 41 7.65 -3.58 4.91
CA PHE A 41 8.95 -3.06 5.31
C PHE A 41 9.79 -2.53 4.13
N GLY A 42 9.13 -1.86 3.18
CA GLY A 42 9.78 -1.22 2.03
C GLY A 42 9.99 -2.12 0.82
N ALA A 43 9.21 -3.21 0.69
CA ALA A 43 9.25 -4.02 -0.53
C ALA A 43 8.86 -3.18 -1.77
N LYS A 44 9.39 -3.53 -2.92
CA LYS A 44 9.08 -2.83 -4.17
C LYS A 44 7.70 -3.25 -4.67
N PRO A 45 6.76 -2.31 -4.93
CA PRO A 45 5.48 -2.68 -5.50
C PRO A 45 5.68 -3.31 -6.88
N TYR A 46 4.96 -4.40 -7.16
CA TYR A 46 5.04 -5.15 -8.42
C TYR A 46 6.49 -5.46 -8.81
N ASP A 47 7.31 -5.96 -7.87
CA ASP A 47 8.73 -6.22 -8.14
C ASP A 47 8.92 -7.16 -9.33
N GLY A 48 9.97 -6.93 -10.11
CA GLY A 48 10.22 -7.66 -11.36
C GLY A 48 9.29 -7.34 -12.54
N ILE A 49 8.16 -6.65 -12.32
CA ILE A 49 7.23 -6.27 -13.40
C ILE A 49 7.64 -4.93 -14.03
N PRO A 50 7.80 -4.87 -15.37
CA PRO A 50 8.04 -3.61 -16.07
C PRO A 50 6.87 -2.62 -15.92
N ALA A 51 7.17 -1.34 -15.71
CA ALA A 51 6.15 -0.29 -15.50
C ALA A 51 5.09 -0.24 -16.62
N ARG A 52 5.48 -0.52 -17.88
CA ARG A 52 4.58 -0.52 -19.04
C ARG A 52 3.49 -1.60 -18.98
N GLU A 53 3.67 -2.66 -18.20
CA GLU A 53 2.75 -3.82 -18.10
C GLU A 53 1.75 -3.67 -16.94
N ILE A 54 1.93 -2.63 -16.10
CA ILE A 54 1.06 -2.36 -14.94
C ILE A 54 -0.40 -2.13 -15.35
N PRO A 55 -0.75 -1.34 -16.39
CA PRO A 55 -2.14 -1.14 -16.78
C PRO A 55 -2.88 -2.46 -17.07
N ASP A 56 -2.29 -3.33 -17.89
CA ASP A 56 -2.89 -4.60 -18.29
C ASP A 56 -3.13 -5.54 -17.09
N LEU A 57 -2.21 -5.55 -16.11
CA LEU A 57 -2.38 -6.31 -14.87
C LEU A 57 -3.54 -5.75 -14.03
N LEU A 58 -3.60 -4.43 -13.86
CA LEU A 58 -4.64 -3.78 -13.08
C LEU A 58 -6.04 -3.97 -13.68
N GLU A 59 -6.15 -3.93 -15.00
CA GLU A 59 -7.39 -4.20 -15.75
C GLU A 59 -7.88 -5.64 -15.59
N LYS A 60 -6.96 -6.60 -15.45
CA LYS A 60 -7.29 -8.01 -15.14
C LYS A 60 -7.72 -8.22 -13.68
N GLY A 61 -7.65 -7.18 -12.85
CA GLY A 61 -8.01 -7.24 -11.43
C GLY A 61 -6.85 -7.59 -10.50
N GLU A 62 -5.64 -7.77 -11.03
CA GLU A 62 -4.47 -8.08 -10.21
C GLU A 62 -4.10 -6.90 -9.31
N ARG A 63 -3.73 -7.18 -8.07
CA ARG A 63 -3.34 -6.19 -7.05
C ARG A 63 -2.11 -6.66 -6.30
N LEU A 64 -1.49 -5.76 -5.53
CA LEU A 64 -0.41 -6.12 -4.64
C LEU A 64 -0.91 -7.14 -3.60
N PRO A 65 -0.12 -8.17 -3.25
CA PRO A 65 -0.56 -9.23 -2.35
C PRO A 65 -0.71 -8.73 -0.91
N GLN A 66 -1.44 -9.46 -0.08
CA GLN A 66 -1.54 -9.17 1.36
C GLN A 66 -0.15 -9.22 2.03
N PRO A 67 0.28 -8.16 2.74
CA PRO A 67 1.51 -8.20 3.52
C PRO A 67 1.45 -9.26 4.62
N PRO A 68 2.53 -10.03 4.89
CA PRO A 68 2.51 -11.13 5.86
C PRO A 68 2.11 -10.73 7.29
N ILE A 69 2.42 -9.49 7.67
CA ILE A 69 2.11 -8.98 9.01
C ILE A 69 0.68 -8.46 9.14
N CYS A 70 -0.05 -8.29 8.04
CA CYS A 70 -1.38 -7.68 8.06
C CYS A 70 -2.46 -8.74 8.18
N THR A 71 -3.46 -8.48 9.03
CA THR A 71 -4.75 -9.16 8.95
C THR A 71 -5.53 -8.77 7.70
N ILE A 72 -6.58 -9.55 7.40
CA ILE A 72 -7.47 -9.29 6.27
C ILE A 72 -8.15 -7.92 6.36
N ASP A 73 -8.47 -7.44 7.57
CA ASP A 73 -9.10 -6.14 7.78
C ASP A 73 -8.24 -4.98 7.28
N VAL A 74 -6.93 -5.02 7.56
CA VAL A 74 -5.97 -4.00 7.09
C VAL A 74 -5.80 -4.09 5.57
N TYR A 75 -5.67 -5.31 5.05
CA TYR A 75 -5.50 -5.53 3.62
C TYR A 75 -6.74 -5.09 2.81
N MET A 76 -7.95 -5.32 3.32
CA MET A 76 -9.18 -4.87 2.68
C MET A 76 -9.27 -3.34 2.57
N ILE A 77 -8.67 -2.59 3.49
CA ILE A 77 -8.55 -1.12 3.33
C ILE A 77 -7.67 -0.79 2.12
N MET A 78 -6.51 -1.45 1.97
CA MET A 78 -5.64 -1.25 0.80
C MET A 78 -6.35 -1.61 -0.50
N VAL A 79 -7.04 -2.76 -0.54
CA VAL A 79 -7.82 -3.19 -1.72
C VAL A 79 -8.89 -2.17 -2.10
N LYS A 80 -9.60 -1.59 -1.11
CA LYS A 80 -10.58 -0.52 -1.36
C LYS A 80 -9.94 0.74 -1.97
N CYS A 81 -8.70 1.08 -1.59
CA CYS A 81 -7.97 2.18 -2.24
C CYS A 81 -7.68 1.90 -3.73
N TRP A 82 -7.62 0.63 -4.14
CA TRP A 82 -7.30 0.22 -5.51
C TRP A 82 -8.51 -0.23 -6.34
N MET A 83 -9.72 0.21 -5.96
CA MET A 83 -10.91 0.04 -6.78
C MET A 83 -10.76 0.83 -8.09
N ILE A 84 -11.14 0.20 -9.22
CA ILE A 84 -11.08 0.85 -10.53
C ILE A 84 -11.99 2.07 -10.57
N ASP A 85 -13.23 1.93 -10.08
CA ASP A 85 -14.11 3.06 -9.86
C ASP A 85 -13.58 3.94 -8.72
N SER A 86 -13.25 5.18 -9.04
CA SER A 86 -12.69 6.14 -8.09
C SER A 86 -13.67 6.51 -6.98
N GLU A 87 -14.98 6.46 -7.24
CA GLU A 87 -16.00 6.82 -6.24
C GLU A 87 -16.21 5.70 -5.21
N CYS A 88 -15.80 4.47 -5.52
CA CYS A 88 -15.80 3.34 -4.59
C CYS A 88 -14.60 3.35 -3.62
N ARG A 89 -13.62 4.23 -3.85
CA ARG A 89 -12.44 4.35 -2.97
C ARG A 89 -12.80 5.19 -1.73
N PRO A 90 -12.27 4.84 -0.55
CA PRO A 90 -12.53 5.61 0.66
C PRO A 90 -11.90 7.01 0.55
N ARG A 91 -12.52 8.00 1.17
CA ARG A 91 -11.91 9.32 1.34
C ARG A 91 -10.87 9.25 2.45
N PHE A 92 -9.89 10.17 2.43
CA PHE A 92 -8.90 10.25 3.50
C PHE A 92 -9.49 10.38 4.90
N ARG A 93 -10.63 11.08 5.07
CA ARG A 93 -11.32 11.17 6.37
C ARG A 93 -11.75 9.79 6.89
N GLU A 94 -12.22 8.91 6.01
CA GLU A 94 -12.64 7.56 6.36
C GLU A 94 -11.42 6.69 6.67
N LEU A 95 -10.35 6.82 5.88
CA LEU A 95 -9.06 6.16 6.15
C LEU A 95 -8.49 6.54 7.52
N VAL A 96 -8.48 7.83 7.87
CA VAL A 96 -8.06 8.31 9.20
C VAL A 96 -8.92 7.70 10.29
N SER A 97 -10.25 7.66 10.11
CA SER A 97 -11.16 7.06 11.08
C SER A 97 -10.87 5.57 11.30
N GLU A 98 -10.73 4.80 10.23
CA GLU A 98 -10.46 3.36 10.31
C GLU A 98 -9.10 3.05 10.94
N PHE A 99 -8.02 3.70 10.47
CA PHE A 99 -6.70 3.47 11.04
C PHE A 99 -6.61 3.96 12.49
N SER A 100 -7.28 5.07 12.85
CA SER A 100 -7.35 5.51 14.25
C SER A 100 -8.08 4.52 15.15
N ARG A 101 -9.12 3.84 14.63
CA ARG A 101 -9.81 2.77 15.35
C ARG A 101 -8.90 1.56 15.53
N MET A 102 -8.21 1.14 14.46
CA MET A 102 -7.29 -0.01 14.50
C MET A 102 -6.10 0.23 15.42
N ALA A 103 -5.56 1.46 15.45
CA ALA A 103 -4.43 1.84 16.30
C ALA A 103 -4.71 1.75 17.81
N ARG A 104 -5.98 1.62 18.23
CA ARG A 104 -6.33 1.40 19.65
C ARG A 104 -6.06 -0.03 20.12
N ASP A 105 -5.94 -0.98 19.20
CA ASP A 105 -5.62 -2.38 19.48
C ASP A 105 -4.76 -2.95 18.33
N PRO A 106 -3.50 -2.50 18.18
CA PRO A 106 -2.70 -2.76 16.99
C PRO A 106 -2.38 -4.25 16.80
N GLN A 107 -2.21 -5.01 17.89
CA GLN A 107 -1.87 -6.44 17.85
C GLN A 107 -3.00 -7.30 17.24
N ARG A 108 -4.25 -6.80 17.28
CA ARG A 108 -5.38 -7.44 16.61
C ARG A 108 -5.31 -7.32 15.08
N PHE A 109 -4.64 -6.29 14.55
CA PHE A 109 -4.66 -5.95 13.14
C PHE A 109 -3.32 -6.20 12.43
N VAL A 110 -2.22 -6.11 13.16
CA VAL A 110 -0.86 -6.33 12.65
C VAL A 110 -0.11 -7.28 13.59
N VAL A 111 0.40 -8.39 13.02
CA VAL A 111 1.13 -9.44 13.74
C VAL A 111 2.57 -9.44 13.26
N ILE A 112 3.47 -8.87 14.07
CA ILE A 112 4.91 -8.85 13.80
C ILE A 112 5.55 -9.94 14.68
N GLN A 113 6.18 -10.94 14.05
CA GLN A 113 6.94 -11.94 14.77
C GLN A 113 8.28 -11.32 15.21
N ASN A 114 8.57 -11.33 16.52
CA ASN A 114 9.81 -10.81 17.09
C ASN A 114 11.03 -11.74 16.87
N GLU A 115 11.09 -12.51 15.79
CA GLU A 115 12.17 -13.49 15.59
C GLU A 115 13.52 -12.87 15.18
N ASP A 116 13.55 -11.57 14.85
CA ASP A 116 14.79 -10.85 14.48
C ASP A 116 15.43 -10.06 15.63
N LEU A 117 14.80 -10.00 16.80
CA LEU A 117 15.49 -9.57 18.03
C LEU A 117 16.10 -10.83 18.65
N GLY A 118 17.29 -11.19 18.18
CA GLY A 118 18.11 -12.26 18.78
C GLY A 118 18.15 -12.13 20.31
N PRO A 119 18.39 -13.23 21.04
CA PRO A 119 18.26 -13.26 22.50
C PRO A 119 19.02 -12.08 23.10
N ALA A 120 18.30 -11.26 23.89
CA ALA A 120 18.88 -10.14 24.62
C ALA A 120 20.17 -10.63 25.30
N SER A 121 21.31 -10.14 24.83
CA SER A 121 22.60 -10.50 25.40
C SER A 121 22.58 -10.14 26.88
N PRO A 122 22.86 -11.09 27.81
CA PRO A 122 22.99 -10.75 29.21
C PRO A 122 24.36 -10.11 29.41
N LEU A 123 24.45 -8.80 29.17
CA LEU A 123 25.62 -8.00 29.51
C LEU A 123 25.21 -6.95 30.53
N GLY A 124 25.30 -7.38 31.78
CA GLY A 124 25.11 -6.60 32.99
C GLY A 124 25.65 -7.38 34.19
N SER A 125 26.88 -7.86 34.10
CA SER A 125 27.66 -8.34 35.25
C SER A 125 29.13 -7.97 35.06
N THR A 126 29.48 -6.77 35.54
CA THR A 126 30.73 -6.44 36.24
C THR A 126 30.47 -5.23 37.11
#